data_AF-A0A816EGS3-F1
#
_entry.id   AF-A0A816EGS3-F1
#
_cell.length_a   1.000
_cell.length_b   1.000
_cell.length_c   1.000
_cell.angle_alpha   90.00
_cell.angle_beta   90.00
_cell.angle_gamma   90.00
#
_symmetry.space_group_name_H-M   'P 1'
#
loop_
_entity.id
_entity.type
_entity.pdbx_description
1 polymer ?
#
loop_
_entity_poly.entity_id
_entity_poly.type
_entity_poly.pdbx_seq_one_letter_code
_entity_poly.pdbx_strand_id
1 'polypeptide(L)'
;MDYPSPMHHQVPHSSKPHTHHPSHPLLSNQLQPISSESHTSMWLDDSYPMSNGCPSQRDSGFNSRPASLRSVDSASTSSQHHGSGAAMYEQMPPRLPNDIENTHPQYTELQSVPGPPPKPEPSQVIPELLNLLMEDDPVIVREAVLLTHILVKEGNESRSEVIQNRELINTLLETFSKDMGDGKVTHALVNLFHSLSQQQEGLRVIYDCGGIARLIQILDCADNIVNYAITTLHNFLIVLQHQAADEIYRCEGLIKFTHLLDSTNDKLLTLVTDSLLKMSSYSTKSKQFIQNSEECIQRLLWIFETNKYDKLLLTISKLLPIISSGNEMNKSLILRSNGLNIIEKHLRTTKSIRIRHNCLITLRNISNQATQMRDIDSLIQQLTAMLSSDDRQSVIYSLEILGNLTADNRNNKSLFVKLNGVQSVMQKLMMNSDGNDELIEAALCTLRHVTARHDLENEAREIVRKSYGIGNIVKLFRDKNYNGHWGTIRATVGLIRNLSLSQTIIPNLCEQNTVQKLIELLMNLERDRLKLPEDIQRFDTLMESIVITLTSLAKDSTCRAIIRDMNGLPILMRLSHLPTCSLQQSTKNLLHELNIE
;
A
#
# COMPACT_ATOMS: atom_id res chain seq x y z
N MET A 1 37.49 40.04 15.56
CA MET A 1 38.86 40.56 15.70
C MET A 1 39.73 39.60 14.89
N ASP A 2 40.30 39.91 13.72
CA ASP A 2 40.53 41.16 13.01
C ASP A 2 40.48 40.92 11.48
N TYR A 3 40.10 41.97 10.76
CA TYR A 3 40.09 42.14 9.29
C TYR A 3 41.44 42.74 8.83
N PRO A 4 41.83 42.77 7.52
CA PRO A 4 41.15 43.62 6.52
C PRO A 4 41.15 43.19 5.03
N SER A 5 40.21 43.78 4.28
CA SER A 5 40.15 43.91 2.80
C SER A 5 41.04 45.06 2.27
N PRO A 6 41.20 45.20 0.94
CA PRO A 6 40.57 46.35 0.21
C PRO A 6 40.12 46.00 -1.24
N MET A 7 38.91 46.37 -1.71
CA MET A 7 38.44 47.64 -2.35
C MET A 7 38.69 47.82 -3.88
N HIS A 8 37.57 47.80 -4.63
CA HIS A 8 37.10 48.57 -5.80
C HIS A 8 38.00 49.34 -6.79
N HIS A 9 37.65 49.22 -8.09
CA HIS A 9 37.33 50.28 -9.10
C HIS A 9 37.20 49.59 -10.50
N GLN A 10 36.47 49.99 -11.54
CA GLN A 10 35.56 51.10 -11.90
C GLN A 10 34.87 50.68 -13.23
N VAL A 11 33.65 51.16 -13.49
CA VAL A 11 32.96 51.13 -14.80
C VAL A 11 33.30 52.43 -15.57
N PRO A 12 33.24 52.48 -16.91
CA PRO A 12 32.17 53.27 -17.52
C PRO A 12 31.52 52.67 -18.79
N HIS A 13 30.25 53.03 -18.96
CA HIS A 13 29.36 52.83 -20.11
C HIS A 13 29.64 53.80 -21.29
N SER A 14 29.17 53.43 -22.49
CA SER A 14 28.38 54.22 -23.48
C SER A 14 28.69 53.72 -24.91
N SER A 15 27.86 53.73 -25.95
CA SER A 15 26.41 53.94 -26.16
C SER A 15 26.13 53.80 -27.67
N LYS A 16 25.22 52.90 -28.10
CA LYS A 16 24.11 53.07 -29.10
C LYS A 16 24.41 53.64 -30.53
N PRO A 17 23.48 53.65 -31.53
CA PRO A 17 22.11 53.06 -31.63
C PRO A 17 21.61 52.54 -33.04
N HIS A 18 20.36 52.04 -33.06
CA HIS A 18 19.27 52.15 -34.10
C HIS A 18 19.36 51.33 -35.41
N THR A 19 18.31 50.76 -36.06
CA THR A 19 16.83 50.66 -35.90
C THR A 19 16.24 49.77 -37.04
N HIS A 20 15.00 49.30 -36.84
CA HIS A 20 13.91 49.04 -37.83
C HIS A 20 13.55 47.59 -38.28
N HIS A 21 12.40 47.14 -37.73
CA HIS A 21 11.33 46.25 -38.26
C HIS A 21 10.60 46.86 -39.50
N PRO A 22 9.56 46.25 -40.16
CA PRO A 22 8.70 45.09 -39.80
C PRO A 22 8.21 44.13 -40.95
N SER A 23 7.44 43.09 -40.54
CA SER A 23 6.17 42.51 -41.09
C SER A 23 6.07 41.53 -42.30
N HIS A 24 5.41 40.38 -41.99
CA HIS A 24 4.69 39.29 -42.73
C HIS A 24 3.86 39.67 -44.00
N PRO A 25 3.20 38.77 -44.82
CA PRO A 25 2.61 37.43 -44.53
C PRO A 25 2.48 36.33 -45.66
N LEU A 26 2.04 35.11 -45.25
CA LEU A 26 1.12 34.09 -45.84
C LEU A 26 1.17 33.52 -47.29
N LEU A 27 0.86 32.20 -47.36
CA LEU A 27 0.06 31.40 -48.35
C LEU A 27 0.73 30.39 -49.34
N SER A 28 0.51 29.09 -49.01
CA SER A 28 -0.08 27.98 -49.82
C SER A 28 0.57 27.33 -51.06
N ASN A 29 0.58 25.98 -51.00
CA ASN A 29 0.21 24.96 -52.00
C ASN A 29 1.21 24.35 -53.02
N GLN A 30 1.31 23.01 -52.87
CA GLN A 30 1.18 21.95 -53.90
C GLN A 30 2.40 21.32 -54.62
N LEU A 31 2.36 19.97 -54.57
CA LEU A 31 2.81 18.93 -55.53
C LEU A 31 4.18 18.20 -55.29
N GLN A 32 4.06 16.87 -55.17
CA GLN A 32 5.05 15.79 -55.14
C GLN A 32 5.74 15.57 -56.52
N PRO A 33 6.56 14.50 -56.79
CA PRO A 33 7.32 13.55 -55.95
C PRO A 33 8.80 13.37 -56.40
N ILE A 34 9.72 12.97 -55.51
CA ILE A 34 10.94 12.22 -55.92
C ILE A 34 11.26 11.15 -54.87
N SER A 35 11.40 9.92 -55.37
CA SER A 35 11.83 8.69 -54.71
C SER A 35 13.31 8.70 -54.31
N SER A 36 13.63 8.19 -53.12
CA SER A 36 14.88 7.44 -52.90
C SER A 36 14.76 6.55 -51.66
N GLU A 37 14.83 5.25 -51.91
CA GLU A 37 15.03 4.20 -50.91
C GLU A 37 16.33 4.42 -50.13
N SER A 38 16.28 4.28 -48.81
CA SER A 38 17.39 3.72 -48.04
C SER A 38 16.88 3.22 -46.69
N HIS A 39 17.04 1.92 -46.47
CA HIS A 39 16.78 1.19 -45.24
C HIS A 39 17.35 1.85 -43.99
N THR A 40 16.54 2.05 -42.95
CA THR A 40 16.99 1.90 -41.55
C THR A 40 15.81 1.56 -40.62
N SER A 41 16.04 0.52 -39.81
CA SER A 41 15.26 -0.10 -38.73
C SER A 41 14.12 0.69 -38.08
N MET A 42 12.91 0.10 -38.13
CA MET A 42 11.75 0.47 -37.33
C MET A 42 11.98 0.27 -35.83
N TRP A 43 11.90 1.39 -35.12
CA TRP A 43 11.60 1.53 -33.72
C TRP A 43 10.12 1.21 -33.48
N LEU A 44 9.79 0.55 -32.36
CA LEU A 44 8.44 0.57 -31.79
C LEU A 44 8.54 0.70 -30.27
N ASP A 45 7.95 1.81 -29.83
CA ASP A 45 7.82 2.34 -28.48
C ASP A 45 7.07 1.39 -27.53
N ASP A 46 7.66 1.17 -26.34
CA ASP A 46 6.93 0.74 -25.13
C ASP A 46 6.67 1.96 -24.23
N SER A 47 6.02 3.00 -24.78
CA SER A 47 5.47 4.10 -23.99
C SER A 47 4.18 4.64 -24.62
N TYR A 48 3.05 4.44 -23.94
CA TYR A 48 1.74 4.96 -24.36
C TYR A 48 1.40 6.24 -23.56
N PRO A 49 0.84 7.29 -24.20
CA PRO A 49 0.28 8.44 -23.51
C PRO A 49 -1.17 8.19 -23.07
N MET A 50 -1.52 8.72 -21.90
CA MET A 50 -2.87 8.80 -21.35
C MET A 50 -3.78 9.69 -22.20
N SER A 51 -5.03 9.28 -22.44
CA SER A 51 -6.10 10.19 -22.87
C SER A 51 -7.34 10.03 -22.00
N ASN A 52 -7.91 11.17 -21.60
CA ASN A 52 -9.07 11.34 -20.74
C ASN A 52 -10.39 11.17 -21.53
N GLY A 53 -11.36 10.46 -20.94
CA GLY A 53 -12.76 10.41 -21.36
C GLY A 53 -13.58 9.49 -20.43
N CYS A 54 -14.57 10.06 -19.73
CA CYS A 54 -15.29 9.52 -18.57
C CYS A 54 -16.70 8.97 -18.96
N PRO A 55 -17.55 8.45 -18.05
CA PRO A 55 -17.58 7.07 -17.56
C PRO A 55 -18.91 6.35 -17.86
N SER A 56 -18.87 5.03 -18.12
CA SER A 56 -20.05 4.17 -17.95
C SER A 56 -19.65 2.76 -17.52
N GLN A 57 -19.76 2.55 -16.21
CA GLN A 57 -20.07 1.30 -15.50
C GLN A 57 -19.75 -0.02 -16.22
N ARG A 58 -18.60 -0.61 -15.87
CA ARG A 58 -18.45 -2.02 -15.46
C ARG A 58 -17.10 -2.17 -14.76
N ASP A 59 -17.17 -2.15 -13.43
CA ASP A 59 -16.06 -2.31 -12.50
C ASP A 59 -15.34 -3.66 -12.70
N SER A 60 -14.08 -3.60 -13.12
CA SER A 60 -13.07 -4.63 -12.84
C SER A 60 -11.92 -4.01 -12.03
N GLY A 61 -12.29 -3.28 -10.98
CA GLY A 61 -11.37 -2.89 -9.93
C GLY A 61 -11.04 -4.09 -9.05
N PHE A 62 -9.76 -4.44 -8.97
CA PHE A 62 -9.21 -5.29 -7.91
C PHE A 62 -9.41 -4.61 -6.55
N ASN A 63 -10.60 -4.77 -5.99
CA ASN A 63 -10.92 -4.48 -4.59
C ASN A 63 -10.47 -5.67 -3.75
N SER A 64 -9.18 -5.70 -3.39
CA SER A 64 -8.76 -6.46 -2.21
C SER A 64 -9.30 -5.74 -0.98
N ARG A 65 -10.50 -6.15 -0.54
CA ARG A 65 -11.03 -5.80 0.79
C ARG A 65 -9.92 -6.06 1.83
N PRO A 66 -9.60 -5.13 2.73
CA PRO A 66 -8.86 -5.51 3.93
C PRO A 66 -9.79 -6.43 4.73
N ALA A 67 -9.35 -7.66 4.97
CA ALA A 67 -10.06 -8.58 5.84
C ALA A 67 -10.30 -7.89 7.20
N SER A 68 -11.57 -7.74 7.56
CA SER A 68 -12.01 -7.25 8.85
C SER A 68 -11.30 -8.04 9.95
N LEU A 69 -10.47 -7.36 10.74
CA LEU A 69 -9.95 -7.89 11.98
C LEU A 69 -11.14 -8.04 12.94
N ARG A 70 -11.74 -9.24 12.97
CA ARG A 70 -12.61 -9.65 14.07
C ARG A 70 -11.75 -9.78 15.32
N SER A 71 -12.12 -9.01 16.33
CA SER A 71 -11.78 -9.23 17.74
C SER A 71 -12.03 -10.70 18.07
N VAL A 72 -11.02 -11.41 18.55
CA VAL A 72 -11.18 -12.71 19.18
C VAL A 72 -11.06 -12.50 20.67
N ASP A 73 -12.17 -12.77 21.34
CA ASP A 73 -12.35 -12.68 22.77
C ASP A 73 -11.33 -13.53 23.54
N SER A 74 -10.90 -12.95 24.65
CA SER A 74 -10.21 -13.60 25.76
C SER A 74 -11.06 -14.73 26.33
N ALA A 75 -10.76 -15.97 25.92
CA ALA A 75 -11.24 -17.18 26.58
C ALA A 75 -10.22 -17.64 27.64
N SER A 76 -10.70 -17.65 28.88
CA SER A 76 -10.12 -18.29 30.07
C SER A 76 -9.68 -19.73 29.82
N THR A 77 -8.42 -20.04 30.08
CA THR A 77 -7.91 -21.42 30.18
C THR A 77 -7.67 -21.78 31.63
N SER A 78 -8.64 -22.49 32.21
CA SER A 78 -8.45 -23.41 33.31
C SER A 78 -7.77 -24.69 32.80
N SER A 79 -6.62 -25.06 33.37
CA SER A 79 -6.10 -26.42 33.27
C SER A 79 -5.41 -26.81 34.57
N GLN A 80 -6.04 -27.79 35.22
CA GLN A 80 -5.60 -28.51 36.40
C GLN A 80 -4.27 -29.24 36.15
N HIS A 81 -3.41 -29.25 37.17
CA HIS A 81 -2.48 -30.35 37.40
C HIS A 81 -2.55 -30.76 38.87
N HIS A 82 -2.94 -32.01 39.09
CA HIS A 82 -2.82 -32.72 40.37
C HIS A 82 -1.46 -33.41 40.46
N GLY A 83 -0.92 -33.49 41.69
CA GLY A 83 0.20 -34.38 42.00
C GLY A 83 0.92 -34.15 43.34
N SER A 84 0.27 -34.55 44.44
CA SER A 84 0.84 -35.23 45.62
C SER A 84 1.63 -34.48 46.71
N GLY A 85 1.15 -34.62 47.95
CA GLY A 85 1.99 -35.11 49.07
C GLY A 85 1.92 -34.40 50.43
N ALA A 86 1.14 -34.99 51.36
CA ALA A 86 1.22 -34.92 52.84
C ALA A 86 1.00 -33.56 53.56
N ALA A 87 0.53 -33.45 54.80
CA ALA A 87 -0.34 -34.22 55.70
C ALA A 87 -0.54 -33.33 56.97
N MET A 88 -1.68 -33.51 57.65
CA MET A 88 -1.87 -33.48 59.11
C MET A 88 -2.51 -32.27 59.84
N TYR A 89 -3.63 -32.63 60.50
CA TYR A 89 -4.33 -32.13 61.71
C TYR A 89 -4.98 -30.72 61.62
N GLU A 90 -6.21 -30.48 62.11
CA GLU A 90 -7.01 -31.16 63.13
C GLU A 90 -8.51 -30.79 63.02
N GLN A 91 -9.38 -31.65 63.57
CA GLN A 91 -10.84 -31.67 63.43
C GLN A 91 -11.58 -30.73 64.39
N MET A 92 -12.75 -30.22 63.99
CA MET A 92 -13.83 -29.80 64.91
C MET A 92 -15.13 -30.53 64.55
N PRO A 93 -15.88 -31.08 65.53
CA PRO A 93 -17.26 -31.50 65.33
C PRO A 93 -18.29 -30.47 65.91
N PRO A 94 -19.59 -30.59 65.57
CA PRO A 94 -20.60 -29.56 65.83
C PRO A 94 -21.64 -29.96 66.92
N ARG A 95 -22.36 -28.96 67.50
CA ARG A 95 -23.85 -28.90 67.65
C ARG A 95 -24.35 -27.82 68.65
N LEU A 96 -25.53 -27.26 68.29
CA LEU A 96 -26.51 -26.35 68.95
C LEU A 96 -27.12 -26.90 70.28
N PRO A 97 -28.14 -26.30 70.98
CA PRO A 97 -28.79 -24.96 70.96
C PRO A 97 -29.17 -24.33 72.36
N ASN A 98 -29.75 -23.11 72.32
CA ASN A 98 -30.87 -22.53 73.13
C ASN A 98 -30.74 -22.04 74.60
N ASP A 99 -31.08 -20.75 74.74
CA ASP A 99 -32.17 -20.16 75.56
C ASP A 99 -32.02 -19.76 77.06
N ILE A 100 -32.61 -18.56 77.31
CA ILE A 100 -33.27 -18.00 78.52
C ILE A 100 -32.54 -16.92 79.34
N GLU A 101 -32.97 -15.68 79.03
CA GLU A 101 -33.48 -14.58 79.87
C GLU A 101 -32.77 -14.11 81.15
N ASN A 102 -32.55 -12.78 81.23
CA ASN A 102 -33.16 -11.96 82.29
C ASN A 102 -33.13 -10.43 82.00
N THR A 103 -34.34 -9.89 81.78
CA THR A 103 -34.97 -8.72 82.45
C THR A 103 -34.23 -7.36 82.66
N HIS A 104 -34.57 -6.36 81.79
CA HIS A 104 -35.00 -4.94 82.00
C HIS A 104 -34.46 -4.02 83.15
N PRO A 105 -34.65 -2.67 83.12
CA PRO A 105 -34.74 -1.68 82.03
C PRO A 105 -33.99 -0.32 82.30
N GLN A 106 -33.97 0.55 81.27
CA GLN A 106 -33.79 2.02 81.27
C GLN A 106 -32.42 2.61 81.63
N TYR A 107 -31.70 3.10 80.60
CA TYR A 107 -31.28 4.51 80.49
C TYR A 107 -30.99 4.88 79.02
N THR A 108 -31.81 5.81 78.53
CA THR A 108 -31.44 6.92 77.62
C THR A 108 -31.06 6.61 76.17
N GLU A 109 -31.96 7.00 75.27
CA GLU A 109 -31.69 7.29 73.85
C GLU A 109 -30.46 8.20 73.70
N LEU A 110 -29.33 7.62 73.32
CA LEU A 110 -28.23 8.36 72.72
C LEU A 110 -28.59 8.59 71.26
N GLN A 111 -28.92 9.84 70.95
CA GLN A 111 -29.06 10.37 69.60
C GLN A 111 -28.00 9.77 68.67
N SER A 112 -28.46 9.09 67.63
CA SER A 112 -27.64 8.73 66.49
C SER A 112 -26.99 10.01 65.96
N VAL A 113 -25.67 10.08 66.01
CA VAL A 113 -24.88 11.08 65.28
C VAL A 113 -25.39 11.08 63.83
N PRO A 114 -25.72 12.23 63.22
CA PRO A 114 -26.10 12.25 61.82
C PRO A 114 -24.96 11.59 61.03
N GLY A 115 -25.27 10.55 60.26
CA GLY A 115 -24.33 10.08 59.24
C GLY A 115 -23.89 11.27 58.38
N PRO A 116 -22.67 11.23 57.78
CA PRO A 116 -22.23 12.30 56.91
C PRO A 116 -23.36 12.65 55.92
N PRO A 117 -23.59 13.94 55.63
CA PRO A 117 -24.67 14.36 54.74
C PRO A 117 -24.62 13.52 53.46
N PRO A 118 -25.78 13.10 52.92
CA PRO A 118 -25.80 12.35 51.67
C PRO A 118 -24.98 13.12 50.65
N LYS A 119 -24.03 12.43 49.99
CA LYS A 119 -23.23 13.06 48.94
C LYS A 119 -24.22 13.71 47.96
N PRO A 120 -24.00 14.98 47.57
CA PRO A 120 -24.90 15.65 46.65
C PRO A 120 -25.00 14.83 45.37
N GLU A 121 -26.23 14.68 44.87
CA GLU A 121 -26.48 13.98 43.60
C GLU A 121 -25.68 14.67 42.49
N PRO A 122 -25.07 13.94 41.54
CA PRO A 122 -24.25 14.53 40.49
C PRO A 122 -24.96 15.64 39.70
N SER A 123 -26.28 15.52 39.51
CA SER A 123 -27.14 16.52 38.85
C SER A 123 -27.23 17.85 39.62
N GLN A 124 -27.04 17.83 40.94
CA GLN A 124 -27.03 19.04 41.79
C GLN A 124 -25.66 19.74 41.78
N VAL A 125 -24.59 19.01 41.46
CA VAL A 125 -23.22 19.53 41.46
C VAL A 125 -22.87 20.24 40.15
N ILE A 126 -23.45 19.81 39.02
CA ILE A 126 -23.12 20.38 37.69
C ILE A 126 -23.37 21.89 37.57
N PRO A 127 -24.51 22.45 38.04
CA PRO A 127 -24.73 23.90 37.97
C PRO A 127 -23.67 24.72 38.73
N GLU A 128 -23.18 24.21 39.86
CA GLU A 128 -22.10 24.85 40.62
C GLU A 128 -20.77 24.79 39.87
N LEU A 129 -20.45 23.63 39.26
CA LEU A 129 -19.26 23.49 38.42
C LEU A 129 -19.29 24.44 37.22
N LEU A 130 -20.45 24.63 36.57
CA LEU A 130 -20.62 25.61 35.51
C LEU A 130 -20.27 27.03 35.98
N ASN A 131 -20.76 27.45 37.14
CA ASN A 131 -20.44 28.76 37.69
C ASN A 131 -18.93 28.90 37.96
N LEU A 132 -18.29 27.88 38.56
CA LEU A 132 -16.86 27.90 38.85
C LEU A 132 -15.98 27.93 37.58
N LEU A 133 -16.44 27.34 36.48
CA LEU A 133 -15.74 27.41 35.18
C LEU A 133 -15.80 28.78 34.52
N MET A 134 -16.76 29.63 34.91
CA MET A 134 -16.95 30.98 34.38
C MET A 134 -16.16 32.05 35.15
N GLU A 135 -15.53 31.69 36.27
CA GLU A 135 -14.66 32.57 37.04
C GLU A 135 -13.40 32.95 36.28
N ASP A 136 -12.79 34.09 36.64
CA ASP A 136 -11.56 34.57 36.00
C ASP A 136 -10.27 34.04 36.66
N ASP A 137 -10.34 33.50 37.89
CA ASP A 137 -9.18 32.94 38.57
C ASP A 137 -8.85 31.54 38.01
N PRO A 138 -7.68 31.35 37.35
CA PRO A 138 -7.29 30.07 36.77
C PRO A 138 -7.17 28.94 37.81
N VAL A 139 -6.95 29.26 39.10
CA VAL A 139 -6.93 28.26 40.17
C VAL A 139 -8.32 27.70 40.43
N ILE A 140 -9.35 28.56 40.45
CA ILE A 140 -10.75 28.16 40.64
C ILE A 140 -11.22 27.34 39.44
N VAL A 141 -10.95 27.84 38.23
CA VAL A 141 -11.26 27.13 36.98
C VAL A 141 -10.60 25.77 36.95
N ARG A 142 -9.30 25.68 37.31
CA ARG A 142 -8.59 24.40 37.39
C ARG A 142 -9.25 23.44 38.39
N GLU A 143 -9.66 23.92 39.56
CA GLU A 143 -10.29 23.08 40.58
C GLU A 143 -11.66 22.56 40.09
N ALA A 144 -12.44 23.39 39.40
CA ALA A 144 -13.69 22.97 38.77
C ALA A 144 -13.49 21.86 37.74
N VAL A 145 -12.44 21.96 36.91
CA VAL A 145 -12.04 20.92 35.95
C VAL A 145 -11.63 19.62 36.67
N LEU A 146 -10.87 19.72 37.76
CA LEU A 146 -10.45 18.56 38.54
C LEU A 146 -11.62 17.87 39.25
N LEU A 147 -12.56 18.63 39.82
CA LEU A 147 -13.79 18.09 40.40
C LEU A 147 -14.63 17.38 39.34
N THR A 148 -14.78 17.98 38.15
CA THR A 148 -15.45 17.34 37.01
C THR A 148 -14.75 16.03 36.61
N HIS A 149 -13.42 16.02 36.59
CA HIS A 149 -12.63 14.81 36.32
C HIS A 149 -12.82 13.72 37.37
N ILE A 150 -13.00 14.08 38.65
CA ILE A 150 -13.33 13.14 39.71
C ILE A 150 -14.69 12.50 39.44
N LEU A 151 -15.72 13.27 39.10
CA LEU A 151 -17.06 12.74 38.74
C LEU A 151 -16.99 11.75 37.58
N VAL A 152 -16.17 12.04 36.55
CA VAL A 152 -15.95 11.12 35.43
C VAL A 152 -15.22 9.85 35.87
N LYS A 153 -14.28 9.93 36.82
CA LYS A 153 -13.54 8.77 37.32
C LYS A 153 -14.33 7.89 38.28
N GLU A 154 -15.14 8.47 39.16
CA GLU A 154 -16.00 7.73 40.11
C GLU A 154 -16.92 6.74 39.38
N GLY A 155 -17.35 7.09 38.17
CA GLY A 155 -18.07 6.19 37.26
C GLY A 155 -19.58 6.12 37.52
N ASN A 156 -20.22 5.12 36.90
CA ASN A 156 -21.67 4.88 37.00
C ASN A 156 -22.50 6.12 36.60
N GLU A 157 -23.48 6.51 37.41
CA GLU A 157 -24.41 7.61 37.16
C GLU A 157 -23.71 8.96 37.05
N SER A 158 -22.71 9.26 37.88
CA SER A 158 -21.96 10.54 37.85
C SER A 158 -21.31 10.80 36.49
N ARG A 159 -20.69 9.78 35.89
CA ARG A 159 -20.09 9.89 34.55
C ARG A 159 -21.16 10.09 33.47
N SER A 160 -22.25 9.34 33.57
CA SER A 160 -23.37 9.44 32.63
C SER A 160 -23.95 10.85 32.63
N GLU A 161 -24.14 11.43 33.82
CA GLU A 161 -24.66 12.79 33.99
C GLU A 161 -23.76 13.84 33.34
N VAL A 162 -22.44 13.75 33.54
CA VAL A 162 -21.47 14.64 32.88
C VAL A 162 -21.52 14.51 31.36
N ILE A 163 -21.61 13.28 30.82
CA ILE A 163 -21.68 13.04 29.37
C ILE A 163 -22.99 13.58 28.77
N GLN A 164 -24.10 13.47 29.49
CA GLN A 164 -25.40 13.96 29.04
C GLN A 164 -25.52 15.48 29.09
N ASN A 165 -24.74 16.14 29.96
CA ASN A 165 -24.75 17.58 30.08
C ASN A 165 -23.88 18.28 29.01
N ARG A 166 -24.48 18.58 27.85
CA ARG A 166 -23.81 19.27 26.73
C ARG A 166 -23.31 20.67 27.08
N GLU A 167 -24.00 21.39 27.95
CA GLU A 167 -23.61 22.74 28.37
C GLU A 167 -22.28 22.73 29.12
N LEU A 168 -22.11 21.78 30.04
CA LEU A 168 -20.86 21.56 30.75
C LEU A 168 -19.71 21.22 29.79
N ILE A 169 -19.93 20.31 28.84
CA ILE A 169 -18.91 19.94 27.85
C ILE A 169 -18.53 21.14 26.95
N ASN A 170 -19.51 21.92 26.49
CA ASN A 170 -19.25 23.14 25.72
C ASN A 170 -18.46 24.16 26.54
N THR A 171 -18.87 24.41 27.78
CA THR A 171 -18.18 25.35 28.68
C THR A 171 -16.73 24.93 28.91
N LEU A 172 -16.48 23.63 29.17
CA LEU A 172 -15.12 23.10 29.29
C LEU A 172 -14.27 23.30 28.03
N LEU A 173 -14.86 23.19 26.83
CA LEU A 173 -14.19 23.44 25.55
C LEU A 173 -13.96 24.93 25.28
N GLU A 174 -14.84 25.80 25.78
CA GLU A 174 -14.67 27.25 25.75
C GLU A 174 -13.54 27.69 26.71
N THR A 175 -13.53 27.18 27.94
CA THR A 175 -12.44 27.35 28.91
C THR A 175 -11.11 26.90 28.30
N PHE A 176 -11.10 25.76 27.60
CA PHE A 176 -9.93 25.26 26.88
C PHE A 176 -9.35 26.26 25.87
N SER A 177 -10.21 27.11 25.32
CA SER A 177 -9.84 28.10 24.30
C SER A 177 -9.42 29.43 24.91
N LYS A 178 -10.02 29.82 26.04
CA LYS A 178 -9.72 31.04 26.79
C LYS A 178 -8.35 30.92 27.50
N ASP A 179 -8.09 29.77 28.13
CA ASP A 179 -6.99 29.61 29.09
C ASP A 179 -5.82 28.75 28.59
N MET A 180 -5.62 28.67 27.26
CA MET A 180 -4.50 27.92 26.64
C MET A 180 -3.11 28.39 27.11
N GLY A 181 -3.01 29.57 27.72
CA GLY A 181 -1.80 30.09 28.36
C GLY A 181 -1.47 29.48 29.73
N ASP A 182 -2.45 28.91 30.44
CA ASP A 182 -2.21 28.24 31.72
C ASP A 182 -2.00 26.73 31.50
N GLY A 183 -0.74 26.30 31.65
CA GLY A 183 -0.35 24.91 31.45
C GLY A 183 -1.01 23.92 32.43
N LYS A 184 -1.43 24.36 33.63
CA LYS A 184 -2.08 23.49 34.61
C LYS A 184 -3.56 23.30 34.30
N VAL A 185 -4.28 24.36 33.91
CA VAL A 185 -5.68 24.28 33.44
C VAL A 185 -5.74 23.43 32.18
N THR A 186 -4.89 23.73 31.20
CA THR A 186 -4.80 22.98 29.95
C THR A 186 -4.55 21.50 30.21
N HIS A 187 -3.56 21.15 31.06
CA HIS A 187 -3.31 19.76 31.42
C HIS A 187 -4.51 19.08 32.08
N ALA A 188 -5.21 19.76 32.99
CA ALA A 188 -6.41 19.21 33.66
C ALA A 188 -7.53 18.92 32.65
N LEU A 189 -7.78 19.84 31.71
CA LEU A 189 -8.81 19.68 30.69
C LEU A 189 -8.49 18.56 29.70
N VAL A 190 -7.26 18.48 29.19
CA VAL A 190 -6.87 17.39 28.27
C VAL A 190 -7.01 16.03 28.96
N ASN A 191 -6.64 15.94 30.24
CA ASN A 191 -6.78 14.70 31.01
C ASN A 191 -8.27 14.32 31.26
N LEU A 192 -9.13 15.32 31.50
CA LEU A 192 -10.58 15.14 31.54
C LEU A 192 -11.14 14.62 30.20
N PHE A 193 -10.82 15.28 29.08
CA PHE A 193 -11.25 14.83 27.76
C PHE A 193 -10.70 13.44 27.41
N HIS A 194 -9.48 13.12 27.80
CA HIS A 194 -8.94 11.78 27.68
C HIS A 194 -9.76 10.75 28.46
N SER A 195 -10.17 11.07 29.68
CA SER A 195 -10.97 10.15 30.52
C SER A 195 -12.37 9.94 29.93
N LEU A 196 -13.01 11.01 29.44
CA LEU A 196 -14.28 10.94 28.72
C LEU A 196 -14.15 10.14 27.42
N SER A 197 -13.03 10.27 26.71
CA SER A 197 -12.77 9.60 25.44
C SER A 197 -12.67 8.07 25.52
N GLN A 198 -12.60 7.52 26.73
CA GLN A 198 -12.61 6.06 26.95
C GLN A 198 -14.01 5.46 26.74
N GLN A 199 -15.05 6.28 26.60
CA GLN A 199 -16.43 5.85 26.33
C GLN A 199 -16.89 6.38 24.98
N GLN A 200 -17.68 5.58 24.25
CA GLN A 200 -18.17 5.94 22.93
C GLN A 200 -19.12 7.15 22.99
N GLU A 201 -19.95 7.24 24.03
CA GLU A 201 -20.87 8.35 24.29
C GLU A 201 -20.10 9.63 24.63
N GLY A 202 -19.04 9.51 25.44
CA GLY A 202 -18.13 10.60 25.78
C GLY A 202 -17.42 11.18 24.55
N LEU A 203 -16.92 10.31 23.65
CA LEU A 203 -16.38 10.74 22.36
C LEU A 203 -17.43 11.48 21.54
N ARG A 204 -18.64 10.93 21.38
CA ARG A 204 -19.70 11.55 20.57
C ARG A 204 -20.06 12.94 21.06
N VAL A 205 -20.24 13.13 22.38
CA VAL A 205 -20.58 14.46 22.91
C VAL A 205 -19.44 15.46 22.71
N ILE A 206 -18.18 15.06 22.92
CA ILE A 206 -17.03 15.94 22.69
C ILE A 206 -16.93 16.31 21.19
N TYR A 207 -17.17 15.35 20.29
CA TYR A 207 -17.18 15.60 18.85
C TYR A 207 -18.28 16.61 18.45
N ASP A 208 -19.51 16.38 18.91
CA ASP A 208 -20.65 17.26 18.61
C ASP A 208 -20.43 18.70 19.12
N CYS A 209 -19.65 18.85 20.19
CA CYS A 209 -19.27 20.15 20.77
C CYS A 209 -18.01 20.77 20.11
N GLY A 210 -17.47 20.17 19.04
CA GLY A 210 -16.32 20.71 18.30
C GLY A 210 -14.95 20.41 18.93
N GLY A 211 -14.84 19.38 19.78
CA GLY A 211 -13.63 19.09 20.54
C GLY A 211 -12.40 18.69 19.72
N ILE A 212 -12.56 18.14 18.50
CA ILE A 212 -11.41 17.82 17.63
C ILE A 212 -10.61 19.08 17.29
N ALA A 213 -11.27 20.16 16.88
CA ALA A 213 -10.60 21.41 16.52
C ALA A 213 -9.76 21.96 17.69
N ARG A 214 -10.31 21.88 18.91
CA ARG A 214 -9.63 22.32 20.14
C ARG A 214 -8.41 21.46 20.45
N LEU A 215 -8.54 20.14 20.37
CA LEU A 215 -7.43 19.22 20.63
C LEU A 215 -6.29 19.36 19.60
N ILE A 216 -6.59 19.72 18.35
CA ILE A 216 -5.55 19.98 17.34
C ILE A 216 -4.72 21.23 17.69
N GLN A 217 -5.33 22.27 18.26
CA GLN A 217 -4.63 23.53 18.59
C GLN A 217 -3.52 23.34 19.65
N ILE A 218 -3.66 22.37 20.55
CA ILE A 218 -2.69 22.13 21.62
C ILE A 218 -1.58 21.15 21.26
N LEU A 219 -1.55 20.65 20.02
CA LEU A 219 -0.49 19.74 19.58
C LEU A 219 0.89 20.42 19.49
N ASP A 220 0.94 21.76 19.53
CA ASP A 220 2.19 22.53 19.64
C ASP A 220 2.66 22.73 21.09
N CYS A 221 1.92 22.25 22.09
CA CYS A 221 2.26 22.41 23.50
C CYS A 221 3.28 21.36 23.99
N ALA A 222 3.67 21.43 25.28
CA ALA A 222 4.64 20.52 25.89
C ALA A 222 4.28 19.03 25.78
N ASP A 223 5.29 18.17 25.63
CA ASP A 223 5.18 16.72 25.34
C ASP A 223 4.18 15.94 26.22
N ASN A 224 4.10 16.27 27.51
CA ASN A 224 3.24 15.56 28.46
C ASN A 224 1.75 15.74 28.14
N ILE A 225 1.38 16.93 27.64
CA ILE A 225 0.02 17.30 27.27
C ILE A 225 -0.35 16.67 25.92
N VAL A 226 0.60 16.65 24.98
CA VAL A 226 0.44 16.10 23.63
C VAL A 226 0.07 14.62 23.66
N ASN A 227 0.61 13.83 24.60
CA ASN A 227 0.30 12.40 24.69
C ASN A 227 -1.20 12.12 24.90
N TYR A 228 -1.84 12.85 25.84
CA TYR A 228 -3.26 12.68 26.09
C TYR A 228 -4.10 13.19 24.91
N ALA A 229 -3.72 14.34 24.33
CA ALA A 229 -4.40 14.90 23.17
C ALA A 229 -4.38 13.94 21.96
N ILE A 230 -3.21 13.40 21.62
CA ILE A 230 -3.04 12.43 20.53
C ILE A 230 -3.78 11.13 20.83
N THR A 231 -3.77 10.66 22.08
CA THR A 231 -4.54 9.46 22.45
C THR A 231 -6.04 9.69 22.28
N THR A 232 -6.55 10.87 22.66
CA THR A 232 -7.96 11.23 22.46
C THR A 232 -8.32 11.35 20.97
N LEU A 233 -7.48 12.00 20.17
CA LEU A 233 -7.64 12.09 18.70
C LEU A 233 -7.59 10.70 18.03
N HIS A 234 -6.74 9.81 18.53
CA HIS A 234 -6.68 8.43 18.07
C HIS A 234 -7.95 7.65 18.42
N ASN A 235 -8.51 7.82 19.61
CA ASN A 235 -9.79 7.24 20.00
C ASN A 235 -10.94 7.74 19.10
N PHE A 236 -10.94 9.03 18.73
CA PHE A 236 -11.87 9.57 17.74
C PHE A 236 -11.76 8.85 16.39
N LEU A 237 -10.54 8.61 15.89
CA LEU A 237 -10.33 7.87 14.65
C LEU A 237 -10.79 6.42 14.73
N ILE A 238 -10.68 5.77 15.89
CA ILE A 238 -11.18 4.40 16.08
C ILE A 238 -12.71 4.36 16.00
N VAL A 239 -13.40 5.25 16.73
CA VAL A 239 -14.84 5.17 16.95
C VAL A 239 -15.65 5.87 15.85
N LEU A 240 -15.22 7.04 15.40
CA LEU A 240 -15.94 7.87 14.42
C LEU A 240 -15.39 7.73 13.00
N GLN A 241 -14.22 7.12 12.82
CA GLN A 241 -13.61 6.80 11.52
C GLN A 241 -13.54 8.01 10.56
N HIS A 242 -14.32 7.99 9.47
CA HIS A 242 -14.31 9.03 8.45
C HIS A 242 -14.74 10.41 8.98
N GLN A 243 -15.67 10.48 9.93
CA GLN A 243 -16.11 11.75 10.53
C GLN A 243 -14.95 12.45 11.25
N ALA A 244 -14.22 11.69 12.07
CA ALA A 244 -13.04 12.22 12.75
C ALA A 244 -11.91 12.54 11.77
N ALA A 245 -11.65 11.68 10.78
CA ALA A 245 -10.61 11.91 9.79
C ALA A 245 -10.86 13.19 8.96
N ASP A 246 -12.10 13.44 8.55
CA ASP A 246 -12.48 14.62 7.78
C ASP A 246 -12.49 15.91 8.62
N GLU A 247 -12.85 15.83 9.90
CA GLU A 247 -12.74 16.97 10.83
C GLU A 247 -11.27 17.32 11.11
N ILE A 248 -10.42 16.32 11.37
CA ILE A 248 -8.97 16.54 11.54
C ILE A 248 -8.36 17.16 10.28
N TYR A 249 -8.77 16.71 9.10
CA TYR A 249 -8.36 17.32 7.83
C TYR A 249 -8.80 18.79 7.73
N ARG A 250 -10.07 19.10 8.05
CA ARG A 250 -10.60 20.47 8.03
C ARG A 250 -9.89 21.41 9.01
N CYS A 251 -9.43 20.88 10.13
CA CYS A 251 -8.68 21.63 11.14
C CYS A 251 -7.17 21.70 10.87
N GLU A 252 -6.71 21.37 9.66
CA GLU A 252 -5.28 21.32 9.28
C GLU A 252 -4.43 20.41 10.18
N GLY A 253 -5.06 19.44 10.86
CA GLY A 253 -4.38 18.61 11.85
C GLY A 253 -3.28 17.75 11.27
N LEU A 254 -3.35 17.37 9.99
CA LEU A 254 -2.31 16.56 9.34
C LEU A 254 -0.93 17.24 9.33
N ILE A 255 -0.88 18.57 9.28
CA ILE A 255 0.38 19.33 9.41
C ILE A 255 0.96 19.11 10.81
N LYS A 256 0.13 19.25 11.85
CA LYS A 256 0.53 19.02 13.24
C LYS A 256 0.98 17.57 13.49
N PHE A 257 0.25 16.58 12.98
CA PHE A 257 0.66 15.18 13.07
C PHE A 257 1.99 14.92 12.34
N THR A 258 2.28 15.64 11.25
CA THR A 258 3.56 15.53 10.54
C THR A 258 4.70 16.07 11.39
N HIS A 259 4.55 17.26 11.99
CA HIS A 259 5.57 17.83 12.88
C HIS A 259 5.86 16.93 14.10
N LEU A 260 4.83 16.25 14.63
CA LEU A 260 5.00 15.33 15.77
C LEU A 260 5.83 14.08 15.44
N LEU A 261 6.12 13.80 14.17
CA LEU A 261 7.06 12.76 13.78
C LEU A 261 8.52 13.11 14.13
N ASP A 262 8.81 14.34 14.57
CA ASP A 262 10.12 14.76 15.07
C ASP A 262 10.37 14.36 16.53
N SER A 263 9.36 13.79 17.21
CA SER A 263 9.49 13.33 18.59
C SER A 263 10.49 12.17 18.73
N THR A 264 11.16 12.09 19.88
CA THR A 264 12.04 10.96 20.24
C THR A 264 11.31 9.84 20.99
N ASN A 265 10.01 10.01 21.30
CA ASN A 265 9.25 9.04 22.06
C ASN A 265 8.58 8.00 21.15
N ASP A 266 9.14 6.79 21.13
CA ASP A 266 8.67 5.69 20.28
C ASP A 266 7.18 5.34 20.46
N LYS A 267 6.63 5.48 21.67
CA LYS A 267 5.21 5.20 21.94
C LYS A 267 4.32 6.28 21.35
N LEU A 268 4.72 7.55 21.47
CA LEU A 268 4.01 8.67 20.85
C LEU A 268 4.09 8.56 19.33
N LEU A 269 5.28 8.35 18.77
CA LEU A 269 5.46 8.13 17.33
C LEU A 269 4.58 6.98 16.81
N THR A 270 4.42 5.91 17.59
CA THR A 270 3.54 4.79 17.23
C THR A 270 2.07 5.25 17.12
N LEU A 271 1.58 6.04 18.07
CA LEU A 271 0.22 6.59 18.05
C LEU A 271 0.02 7.61 16.93
N VAL A 272 0.99 8.51 16.72
CA VAL A 272 0.98 9.50 15.63
C VAL A 272 0.94 8.79 14.27
N THR A 273 1.81 7.81 14.06
CA THR A 273 1.86 7.04 12.81
C THR A 273 0.58 6.23 12.60
N ASP A 274 0.04 5.60 13.65
CA ASP A 274 -1.20 4.82 13.54
C ASP A 274 -2.42 5.73 13.28
N SER A 275 -2.39 6.97 13.76
CA SER A 275 -3.38 8.00 13.44
C SER A 275 -3.30 8.43 11.97
N LEU A 276 -2.09 8.67 11.44
CA LEU A 276 -1.86 8.93 10.01
C LEU A 276 -2.35 7.76 9.13
N LEU A 277 -2.06 6.53 9.56
CA LEU A 277 -2.57 5.31 8.93
C LEU A 277 -4.11 5.28 8.88
N LYS A 278 -4.77 5.51 10.00
CA LYS A 278 -6.24 5.57 10.08
C LYS A 278 -6.82 6.68 9.20
N MET A 279 -6.29 7.89 9.30
CA MET A 279 -6.74 9.03 8.50
C MET A 279 -6.62 8.75 6.99
N SER A 280 -5.50 8.19 6.54
CA SER A 280 -5.30 7.81 5.14
C SER A 280 -6.20 6.65 4.68
N SER A 281 -6.68 5.82 5.61
CA SER A 281 -7.58 4.70 5.33
C SER A 281 -9.05 5.13 5.28
N TYR A 282 -9.42 6.16 6.06
CA TYR A 282 -10.82 6.61 6.18
C TYR A 282 -11.16 7.81 5.30
N SER A 283 -10.20 8.66 4.95
CA SER A 283 -10.44 9.87 4.15
C SER A 283 -9.51 9.94 2.95
N THR A 284 -10.10 10.04 1.75
CA THR A 284 -9.35 10.23 0.50
C THR A 284 -8.56 11.54 0.50
N LYS A 285 -9.09 12.60 1.14
CA LYS A 285 -8.40 13.89 1.26
C LYS A 285 -7.15 13.76 2.12
N SER A 286 -7.26 13.09 3.27
CA SER A 286 -6.11 12.81 4.14
C SER A 286 -5.08 11.90 3.48
N LYS A 287 -5.53 10.88 2.73
CA LYS A 287 -4.65 10.03 1.93
C LYS A 287 -3.84 10.85 0.91
N GLN A 288 -4.51 11.71 0.14
CA GLN A 288 -3.85 12.56 -0.85
C GLN A 288 -2.87 13.54 -0.21
N PHE A 289 -3.24 14.15 0.92
CA PHE A 289 -2.33 15.03 1.67
C PHE A 289 -1.05 14.28 2.08
N ILE A 290 -1.18 13.11 2.70
CA ILE A 290 -0.02 12.32 3.16
C ILE A 290 0.84 11.87 1.99
N GLN A 291 0.23 11.44 0.88
CA GLN A 291 0.96 11.05 -0.34
C GLN A 291 1.74 12.23 -0.95
N ASN A 292 1.23 13.44 -0.85
CA ASN A 292 1.83 14.65 -1.42
C ASN A 292 2.81 15.35 -0.45
N SER A 293 2.90 14.93 0.81
CA SER A 293 3.75 15.57 1.81
C SER A 293 5.18 15.00 1.78
N GLU A 294 6.10 15.78 1.21
CA GLU A 294 7.53 15.45 1.17
C GLU A 294 8.11 15.27 2.58
N GLU A 295 7.80 16.19 3.48
CA GLU A 295 8.24 16.13 4.88
C GLU A 295 7.77 14.87 5.60
N CYS A 296 6.47 14.54 5.49
CA CYS A 296 5.90 13.36 6.14
C CYS A 296 6.55 12.08 5.62
N ILE A 297 6.71 11.95 4.31
CA ILE A 297 7.30 10.76 3.68
C ILE A 297 8.76 10.61 4.08
N GLN A 298 9.55 11.68 4.02
CA GLN A 298 10.96 11.67 4.41
C GLN A 298 11.13 11.29 5.89
N ARG A 299 10.33 11.88 6.78
CA ARG A 299 10.41 11.58 8.21
C ARG A 299 10.01 10.15 8.51
N LEU A 300 8.94 9.63 7.91
CA LEU A 300 8.52 8.24 8.07
C LEU A 300 9.61 7.26 7.58
N LEU A 301 10.22 7.52 6.43
CA LEU A 301 11.32 6.70 5.91
C LEU A 301 12.55 6.75 6.82
N TRP A 302 12.92 7.93 7.33
CA TRP A 302 14.03 8.09 8.25
C TRP A 302 13.80 7.36 9.59
N ILE A 303 12.59 7.48 10.17
CA ILE A 303 12.23 6.73 11.39
C ILE A 303 12.28 5.22 11.09
N PHE A 304 11.73 4.80 9.95
CA PHE A 304 11.76 3.40 9.56
C PHE A 304 13.20 2.90 9.46
N GLU A 305 14.11 3.66 8.86
CA GLU A 305 15.52 3.28 8.70
C GLU A 305 16.30 3.15 10.01
N THR A 306 16.04 4.04 10.98
CA THR A 306 16.91 4.26 12.15
C THR A 306 16.36 3.67 13.44
N ASN A 307 15.04 3.48 13.54
CA ASN A 307 14.38 3.04 14.76
C ASN A 307 14.42 1.50 14.93
N LYS A 308 14.29 1.02 16.17
CA LYS A 308 14.31 -0.41 16.51
C LYS A 308 13.04 -0.88 17.24
N TYR A 309 12.10 0.02 17.50
CA TYR A 309 10.88 -0.30 18.21
C TYR A 309 9.88 -1.02 17.30
N ASP A 310 9.74 -2.33 17.49
CA ASP A 310 8.96 -3.21 16.61
C ASP A 310 7.53 -2.74 16.34
N LYS A 311 6.85 -2.19 17.35
CA LYS A 311 5.46 -1.71 17.17
C LYS A 311 5.42 -0.50 16.24
N LEU A 312 6.35 0.44 16.36
CA LEU A 312 6.45 1.60 15.48
C LEU A 312 6.82 1.17 14.06
N LEU A 313 7.84 0.32 13.89
CA LEU A 313 8.23 -0.19 12.58
C LEU A 313 7.09 -0.94 11.89
N LEU A 314 6.34 -1.76 12.63
CA LEU A 314 5.15 -2.42 12.11
C LEU A 314 4.10 -1.41 11.64
N THR A 315 3.84 -0.36 12.43
CA THR A 315 2.85 0.67 12.08
C THR A 315 3.29 1.47 10.85
N ILE A 316 4.55 1.92 10.79
CA ILE A 316 5.08 2.61 9.60
C ILE A 316 4.99 1.70 8.38
N SER A 317 5.38 0.43 8.50
CA SER A 317 5.30 -0.50 7.38
C SER A 317 3.89 -0.61 6.81
N LYS A 318 2.83 -0.55 7.62
CA LYS A 318 1.43 -0.59 7.12
C LYS A 318 1.03 0.67 6.35
N LEU A 319 1.65 1.81 6.65
CA LEU A 319 1.37 3.09 5.99
C LEU A 319 2.11 3.20 4.64
N LEU A 320 3.30 2.61 4.50
CA LEU A 320 4.09 2.67 3.26
C LEU A 320 3.35 2.14 2.00
N PRO A 321 2.58 1.04 2.04
CA PRO A 321 1.74 0.62 0.91
C PRO A 321 0.71 1.68 0.49
N ILE A 322 0.12 2.38 1.45
CA ILE A 322 -0.87 3.44 1.16
C ILE A 322 -0.15 4.61 0.49
N ILE A 323 0.99 5.04 1.02
CA ILE A 323 1.80 6.12 0.45
C ILE A 323 2.24 5.77 -0.98
N SER A 324 2.82 4.59 -1.19
CA SER A 324 3.32 4.13 -2.50
C SER A 324 2.24 3.87 -3.54
N SER A 325 0.97 3.74 -3.14
CA SER A 325 -0.17 3.64 -4.08
C SER A 325 -0.56 4.96 -4.76
N GLY A 326 0.20 6.04 -4.54
CA GLY A 326 -0.02 7.36 -5.13
C GLY A 326 0.27 7.41 -6.64
N ASN A 327 0.17 8.62 -7.20
CA ASN A 327 0.50 8.86 -8.60
C ASN A 327 2.02 8.80 -8.84
N GLU A 328 2.42 8.96 -10.09
CA GLU A 328 3.83 8.84 -10.48
C GLU A 328 4.76 9.84 -9.76
N MET A 329 4.29 11.05 -9.46
CA MET A 329 5.06 12.04 -8.70
C MET A 329 5.28 11.59 -7.24
N ASN A 330 4.27 11.01 -6.61
CA ASN A 330 4.37 10.48 -5.25
C ASN A 330 5.39 9.33 -5.16
N LYS A 331 5.37 8.43 -6.14
CA LYS A 331 6.34 7.32 -6.21
C LYS A 331 7.77 7.82 -6.38
N SER A 332 7.97 8.81 -7.26
CA SER A 332 9.27 9.43 -7.49
C SER A 332 9.83 10.10 -6.22
N LEU A 333 8.99 10.62 -5.34
CA LEU A 333 9.42 11.17 -4.04
C LEU A 333 9.98 10.08 -3.12
N ILE A 334 9.37 8.89 -3.06
CA ILE A 334 9.89 7.75 -2.29
C ILE A 334 11.26 7.33 -2.84
N LEU A 335 11.42 7.27 -4.17
CA LEU A 335 12.68 6.90 -4.81
C LEU A 335 13.79 7.92 -4.51
N ARG A 336 13.50 9.23 -4.63
CA ARG A 336 14.44 10.31 -4.30
C ARG A 336 14.84 10.33 -2.82
N SER A 337 13.98 9.84 -1.94
CA SER A 337 14.20 9.78 -0.48
C SER A 337 14.89 8.49 -0.04
N ASN A 338 15.68 7.85 -0.91
CA ASN A 338 16.39 6.59 -0.65
C ASN A 338 15.46 5.41 -0.24
N GLY A 339 14.18 5.48 -0.60
CA GLY A 339 13.16 4.54 -0.11
C GLY A 339 13.43 3.08 -0.49
N LEU A 340 13.98 2.82 -1.69
CA LEU A 340 14.33 1.45 -2.12
C LEU A 340 15.33 0.80 -1.16
N ASN A 341 16.43 1.48 -0.86
CA ASN A 341 17.51 0.94 -0.02
C ASN A 341 17.05 0.79 1.43
N ILE A 342 16.24 1.73 1.92
CA ILE A 342 15.65 1.64 3.26
C ILE A 342 14.74 0.41 3.36
N ILE A 343 13.84 0.21 2.39
CA ILE A 343 12.93 -0.93 2.39
C ILE A 343 13.68 -2.25 2.18
N GLU A 344 14.72 -2.26 1.33
CA GLU A 344 15.60 -3.43 1.11
C GLU A 344 16.32 -3.86 2.39
N LYS A 345 16.87 -2.89 3.15
CA LYS A 345 17.46 -3.13 4.47
C LYS A 345 16.48 -3.84 5.40
N HIS A 346 15.22 -3.42 5.42
CA HIS A 346 14.18 -4.07 6.23
C HIS A 346 13.81 -5.46 5.74
N LEU A 347 13.76 -5.71 4.43
CA LEU A 347 13.55 -7.07 3.89
C LEU A 347 14.62 -8.05 4.39
N ARG A 348 15.88 -7.61 4.44
CA ARG A 348 17.02 -8.43 4.87
C ARG A 348 17.03 -8.69 6.39
N THR A 349 16.62 -7.70 7.17
CA THR A 349 16.83 -7.70 8.63
C THR A 349 15.59 -8.09 9.44
N THR A 350 14.40 -7.88 8.89
CA THR A 350 13.17 -8.10 9.66
C THR A 350 12.88 -9.59 9.86
N LYS A 351 12.50 -9.95 11.09
CA LYS A 351 11.93 -11.27 11.41
C LYS A 351 10.41 -11.30 11.23
N SER A 352 9.77 -10.13 11.13
CA SER A 352 8.31 -10.01 11.05
C SER A 352 7.81 -10.25 9.63
N ILE A 353 7.00 -11.29 9.45
CA ILE A 353 6.32 -11.58 8.18
C ILE A 353 5.43 -10.40 7.73
N ARG A 354 4.79 -9.71 8.68
CA ARG A 354 3.90 -8.58 8.40
C ARG A 354 4.68 -7.38 7.86
N ILE A 355 5.83 -7.06 8.46
CA ILE A 355 6.71 -5.98 7.97
C ILE A 355 7.24 -6.35 6.58
N ARG A 356 7.68 -7.61 6.39
CA ARG A 356 8.18 -8.10 5.10
C ARG A 356 7.13 -7.95 4.00
N HIS A 357 5.90 -8.42 4.21
CA HIS A 357 4.81 -8.27 3.24
C HIS A 357 4.53 -6.82 2.89
N ASN A 358 4.43 -5.95 3.89
CA ASN A 358 4.22 -4.53 3.68
C ASN A 358 5.37 -3.88 2.87
N CYS A 359 6.62 -4.26 3.15
CA CYS A 359 7.79 -3.82 2.39
C CYS A 359 7.70 -4.28 0.92
N LEU A 360 7.31 -5.53 0.68
CA LEU A 360 7.16 -6.08 -0.67
C LEU A 360 6.04 -5.39 -1.46
N ILE A 361 4.89 -5.13 -0.83
CA ILE A 361 3.80 -4.38 -1.47
C ILE A 361 4.28 -2.96 -1.84
N THR A 362 5.02 -2.32 -0.93
CA THR A 362 5.58 -0.98 -1.17
C THR A 362 6.55 -0.99 -2.34
N LEU A 363 7.50 -1.93 -2.37
CA LEU A 363 8.45 -2.11 -3.47
C LEU A 363 7.74 -2.39 -4.79
N ARG A 364 6.72 -3.26 -4.79
CA ARG A 364 5.93 -3.57 -5.98
C ARG A 364 5.33 -2.30 -6.58
N ASN A 365 4.72 -1.45 -5.75
CA ASN A 365 4.07 -0.22 -6.18
C ASN A 365 5.03 0.79 -6.85
N ILE A 366 6.31 0.80 -6.46
CA ILE A 366 7.32 1.75 -6.97
C ILE A 366 8.30 1.12 -7.98
N SER A 367 8.31 -0.21 -8.13
CA SER A 367 9.28 -0.95 -8.93
C SER A 367 9.26 -0.63 -10.43
N ASN A 368 8.11 -0.23 -10.97
CA ASN A 368 7.98 0.15 -12.39
C ASN A 368 8.78 1.41 -12.74
N GLN A 369 8.97 2.33 -11.78
CA GLN A 369 9.81 3.51 -11.94
C GLN A 369 11.28 3.26 -11.58
N ALA A 370 11.56 2.21 -10.80
CA ALA A 370 12.90 1.88 -10.35
C ALA A 370 13.75 1.18 -11.44
N THR A 371 13.17 0.86 -12.60
CA THR A 371 13.83 0.11 -13.67
C THR A 371 15.10 0.77 -14.19
N GLN A 372 15.22 2.10 -14.12
CA GLN A 372 16.37 2.85 -14.62
C GLN A 372 17.38 3.23 -13.53
N MET A 373 17.19 2.76 -12.29
CA MET A 373 18.11 3.04 -11.18
C MET A 373 19.36 2.14 -11.26
N ARG A 374 20.52 2.69 -10.90
CA ARG A 374 21.83 2.01 -11.04
C ARG A 374 22.28 1.22 -9.80
N ASP A 375 21.69 1.49 -8.63
CA ASP A 375 22.13 0.92 -7.35
C ASP A 375 21.10 -0.05 -6.76
N ILE A 376 20.53 -0.94 -7.58
CA ILE A 376 19.48 -1.89 -7.18
C ILE A 376 19.94 -3.36 -7.20
N ASP A 377 21.22 -3.61 -7.41
CA ASP A 377 21.80 -4.96 -7.48
C ASP A 377 21.54 -5.76 -6.20
N SER A 378 21.75 -5.12 -5.04
CA SER A 378 21.48 -5.68 -3.71
C SER A 378 20.01 -6.08 -3.54
N LEU A 379 19.09 -5.24 -4.05
CA LEU A 379 17.66 -5.52 -4.03
C LEU A 379 17.31 -6.70 -4.94
N ILE A 380 17.85 -6.77 -6.17
CA ILE A 380 17.64 -7.90 -7.08
C ILE A 380 18.16 -9.19 -6.46
N GLN A 381 19.33 -9.16 -5.82
CA GLN A 381 19.88 -10.30 -5.08
C GLN A 381 18.95 -10.76 -3.95
N GLN A 382 18.46 -9.83 -3.13
CA GLN A 382 17.56 -10.14 -2.03
C GLN A 382 16.22 -10.70 -2.52
N LEU A 383 15.64 -10.12 -3.58
CA LEU A 383 14.39 -10.60 -4.20
C LEU A 383 14.54 -11.99 -4.82
N THR A 384 15.68 -12.23 -5.50
CA THR A 384 15.98 -13.54 -6.09
C THR A 384 16.12 -14.60 -5.00
N ALA A 385 16.79 -14.30 -3.88
CA ALA A 385 16.89 -15.21 -2.75
C ALA A 385 15.52 -15.54 -2.11
N MET A 386 14.58 -14.59 -2.09
CA MET A 386 13.22 -14.83 -1.57
C MET A 386 12.38 -15.74 -2.46
N LEU A 387 12.78 -16.01 -3.71
CA LEU A 387 12.14 -17.03 -4.53
C LEU A 387 12.29 -18.44 -3.92
N SER A 388 13.24 -18.66 -3.01
CA SER A 388 13.35 -19.92 -2.27
C SER A 388 12.46 -20.00 -1.03
N SER A 389 11.70 -18.95 -0.69
CA SER A 389 10.82 -18.94 0.48
C SER A 389 9.64 -19.91 0.34
N ASP A 390 9.17 -20.43 1.48
CA ASP A 390 7.91 -21.19 1.58
C ASP A 390 6.68 -20.28 1.68
N ASP A 391 6.89 -19.00 1.99
CA ASP A 391 5.80 -18.03 1.99
C ASP A 391 5.42 -17.63 0.56
N ARG A 392 4.35 -18.28 0.07
CA ARG A 392 3.78 -18.08 -1.27
C ARG A 392 3.60 -16.61 -1.62
N GLN A 393 3.11 -15.80 -0.68
CA GLN A 393 2.81 -14.41 -0.96
C GLN A 393 4.09 -13.57 -1.16
N SER A 394 5.14 -13.83 -0.36
CA SER A 394 6.45 -13.22 -0.59
C SER A 394 7.04 -13.61 -1.93
N VAL A 395 6.89 -14.87 -2.36
CA VAL A 395 7.36 -15.33 -3.68
C VAL A 395 6.64 -14.57 -4.80
N ILE A 396 5.31 -14.45 -4.73
CA ILE A 396 4.52 -13.72 -5.74
C ILE A 396 4.95 -12.26 -5.83
N TYR A 397 5.02 -11.55 -4.69
CA TYR A 397 5.45 -10.15 -4.73
C TYR A 397 6.89 -10.01 -5.21
N SER A 398 7.79 -10.93 -4.87
CA SER A 398 9.16 -10.92 -5.38
C SER A 398 9.21 -11.08 -6.90
N LEU A 399 8.41 -12.00 -7.46
CA LEU A 399 8.28 -12.17 -8.90
C LEU A 399 7.70 -10.93 -9.59
N GLU A 400 6.67 -10.30 -9.01
CA GLU A 400 6.09 -9.07 -9.57
C GLU A 400 7.09 -7.90 -9.58
N ILE A 401 7.85 -7.73 -8.49
CA ILE A 401 8.91 -6.72 -8.40
C ILE A 401 10.03 -7.02 -9.40
N LEU A 402 10.54 -8.25 -9.43
CA LEU A 402 11.59 -8.68 -10.36
C LEU A 402 11.14 -8.56 -11.81
N GLY A 403 9.90 -8.91 -12.12
CA GLY A 403 9.29 -8.75 -13.43
C GLY A 403 9.32 -7.30 -13.91
N ASN A 404 9.03 -6.34 -13.01
CA ASN A 404 9.16 -4.92 -13.32
C ASN A 404 10.64 -4.50 -13.44
N LEU A 405 11.50 -4.83 -12.47
CA LEU A 405 12.92 -4.43 -12.49
C LEU A 405 13.69 -4.99 -13.69
N THR A 406 13.28 -6.15 -14.20
CA THR A 406 13.87 -6.76 -15.40
C THR A 406 13.16 -6.33 -16.69
N ALA A 407 12.07 -5.58 -16.63
CA ALA A 407 11.44 -5.00 -17.80
C ALA A 407 12.38 -3.94 -18.39
N ASP A 408 12.75 -4.14 -19.66
CA ASP A 408 13.57 -3.22 -20.46
C ASP A 408 14.90 -2.72 -19.83
N ASN A 409 15.48 -3.47 -18.89
CA ASN A 409 16.82 -3.18 -18.35
C ASN A 409 17.78 -4.36 -18.59
N ARG A 410 18.77 -4.16 -19.48
CA ARG A 410 19.73 -5.21 -19.87
C ARG A 410 20.62 -5.65 -18.70
N ASN A 411 21.04 -4.73 -17.85
CA ASN A 411 21.92 -5.02 -16.70
C ASN A 411 21.18 -5.85 -15.65
N ASN A 412 19.96 -5.47 -15.30
CA ASN A 412 19.14 -6.18 -14.32
C ASN A 412 18.81 -7.60 -14.79
N LYS A 413 18.50 -7.77 -16.08
CA LYS A 413 18.29 -9.10 -16.68
C LYS A 413 19.54 -9.97 -16.57
N SER A 414 20.71 -9.45 -16.97
CA SER A 414 21.98 -10.17 -16.87
C SER A 414 22.31 -10.53 -15.42
N LEU A 415 22.11 -9.62 -14.47
CA LEU A 415 22.32 -9.89 -13.05
C LEU A 415 21.38 -10.99 -12.54
N PHE A 416 20.09 -10.92 -12.88
CA PHE A 416 19.11 -11.93 -12.50
C PHE A 416 19.48 -13.34 -12.99
N VAL A 417 19.99 -13.45 -14.22
CA VAL A 417 20.49 -14.73 -14.76
C VAL A 417 21.71 -15.22 -13.98
N LYS A 418 22.70 -14.34 -13.73
CA LYS A 418 23.90 -14.68 -12.93
C LYS A 418 23.58 -15.15 -11.51
N LEU A 419 22.47 -14.69 -10.94
CA LEU A 419 21.98 -15.07 -9.61
C LEU A 419 21.17 -16.38 -9.62
N ASN A 420 21.20 -17.16 -10.70
CA ASN A 420 20.37 -18.36 -10.92
C ASN A 420 18.86 -18.10 -10.88
N GLY A 421 18.44 -16.84 -11.08
CA GLY A 421 17.04 -16.44 -10.98
C GLY A 421 16.12 -17.21 -11.93
N VAL A 422 16.56 -17.47 -13.17
CA VAL A 422 15.80 -18.25 -14.15
C VAL A 422 15.50 -19.66 -13.62
N GLN A 423 16.49 -20.33 -13.04
CA GLN A 423 16.32 -21.68 -12.49
C GLN A 423 15.39 -21.67 -11.27
N SER A 424 15.52 -20.68 -10.38
CA SER A 424 14.61 -20.51 -9.24
C SER A 424 13.16 -20.29 -9.66
N VAL A 425 12.91 -19.45 -10.68
CA VAL A 425 11.57 -19.23 -11.21
C VAL A 425 11.00 -20.50 -11.84
N MET A 426 11.81 -21.22 -12.63
CA MET A 426 11.39 -22.49 -13.23
C MET A 426 11.02 -23.53 -12.16
N GLN A 427 11.81 -23.66 -11.10
CA GLN A 427 11.50 -24.57 -10.00
C GLN A 427 10.16 -24.23 -9.34
N LYS A 428 9.92 -22.94 -9.03
CA LYS A 428 8.64 -22.51 -8.44
C LYS A 428 7.46 -22.70 -9.38
N LEU A 429 7.64 -22.45 -10.67
CA LEU A 429 6.61 -22.69 -11.69
C LEU A 429 6.24 -24.18 -11.76
N MET A 430 7.23 -25.07 -11.76
CA MET A 430 7.00 -26.53 -11.78
C MET A 430 6.30 -27.03 -10.52
N MET A 431 6.63 -26.49 -9.35
CA MET A 431 5.97 -26.85 -8.09
C MET A 431 4.51 -26.38 -7.99
N ASN A 432 4.10 -25.42 -8.83
CA ASN A 432 2.79 -24.75 -8.73
C ASN A 432 1.98 -24.82 -10.02
N SER A 433 2.31 -25.74 -10.95
CA SER A 433 1.71 -25.79 -12.30
C SER A 433 0.21 -26.04 -12.31
N ASP A 434 -0.36 -26.56 -11.21
CA ASP A 434 -1.70 -27.13 -11.20
C ASP A 434 -2.74 -26.28 -10.43
N GLY A 435 -2.39 -25.10 -9.87
CA GLY A 435 -3.36 -24.41 -9.01
C GLY A 435 -3.08 -22.98 -8.52
N ASN A 436 -2.27 -22.17 -9.22
CA ASN A 436 -1.97 -20.81 -8.74
C ASN A 436 -1.71 -19.80 -9.87
N ASP A 437 -2.78 -19.26 -10.44
CA ASP A 437 -2.71 -18.37 -11.61
C ASP A 437 -1.91 -17.09 -11.36
N GLU A 438 -1.99 -16.50 -10.16
CA GLU A 438 -1.22 -15.31 -9.80
C GLU A 438 0.29 -15.57 -9.86
N LEU A 439 0.74 -16.67 -9.25
CA LEU A 439 2.17 -17.05 -9.27
C LEU A 439 2.60 -17.44 -10.68
N ILE A 440 1.79 -18.23 -11.38
CA ILE A 440 2.08 -18.67 -12.74
C ILE A 440 2.25 -17.46 -13.66
N GLU A 441 1.31 -16.50 -13.64
CA GLU A 441 1.38 -15.30 -14.46
C GLU A 441 2.63 -14.46 -14.15
N ALA A 442 2.93 -14.22 -12.86
CA ALA A 442 4.10 -13.45 -12.45
C ALA A 442 5.42 -14.14 -12.85
N ALA A 443 5.50 -15.47 -12.70
CA ALA A 443 6.66 -16.27 -13.11
C ALA A 443 6.87 -16.22 -14.62
N LEU A 444 5.81 -16.44 -15.41
CA LEU A 444 5.88 -16.40 -16.87
C LEU A 444 6.24 -15.01 -17.39
N CYS A 445 5.72 -13.94 -16.79
CA CYS A 445 6.09 -12.57 -17.15
C CYS A 445 7.57 -12.30 -16.89
N THR A 446 8.08 -12.73 -15.73
CA THR A 446 9.51 -12.59 -15.39
C THR A 446 10.38 -13.37 -16.37
N LEU A 447 10.06 -14.64 -16.63
CA LEU A 447 10.77 -15.48 -17.61
C LEU A 447 10.75 -14.86 -19.02
N ARG A 448 9.62 -14.30 -19.44
CA ARG A 448 9.51 -13.59 -20.72
C ARG A 448 10.49 -12.41 -20.76
N HIS A 449 10.60 -11.59 -19.72
CA HIS A 449 11.50 -10.43 -19.75
C HIS A 449 12.99 -10.83 -19.80
N VAL A 450 13.37 -11.89 -19.08
CA VAL A 450 14.78 -12.31 -18.95
C VAL A 450 15.25 -13.28 -20.02
N THR A 451 14.40 -13.68 -20.97
CA THR A 451 14.77 -14.55 -22.11
C THR A 451 15.03 -13.77 -23.40
N ALA A 452 15.12 -12.43 -23.33
CA ALA A 452 15.42 -11.60 -24.50
C ALA A 452 16.02 -10.22 -24.16
N ARG A 453 16.76 -9.69 -25.14
CA ARG A 453 17.35 -8.35 -25.24
C ARG A 453 18.46 -8.06 -24.22
N HIS A 454 19.29 -9.04 -23.86
CA HIS A 454 20.45 -8.83 -22.98
C HIS A 454 21.55 -9.89 -23.24
N ASP A 455 22.74 -9.70 -22.68
CA ASP A 455 23.93 -10.48 -23.04
C ASP A 455 23.83 -11.97 -22.68
N LEU A 456 23.04 -12.31 -21.66
CA LEU A 456 22.87 -13.70 -21.18
C LEU A 456 21.55 -14.32 -21.64
N GLU A 457 20.90 -13.77 -22.68
CA GLU A 457 19.59 -14.24 -23.11
C GLU A 457 19.61 -15.70 -23.61
N ASN A 458 20.69 -16.12 -24.27
CA ASN A 458 20.84 -17.49 -24.75
C ASN A 458 21.01 -18.48 -23.59
N GLU A 459 21.78 -18.09 -22.57
CA GLU A 459 21.93 -18.87 -21.35
C GLU A 459 20.59 -19.00 -20.61
N ALA A 460 19.83 -17.91 -20.49
CA ALA A 460 18.49 -17.93 -19.88
C ALA A 460 17.54 -18.90 -20.61
N ARG A 461 17.49 -18.85 -21.96
CA ARG A 461 16.68 -19.77 -22.78
C ARG A 461 17.10 -21.23 -22.56
N GLU A 462 18.41 -21.48 -22.49
CA GLU A 462 18.97 -22.81 -22.31
C GLU A 462 18.69 -23.38 -20.91
N ILE A 463 18.68 -22.55 -19.86
CA ILE A 463 18.25 -22.94 -18.52
C ILE A 463 16.78 -23.37 -18.54
N VAL A 464 15.89 -22.59 -19.16
CA VAL A 464 14.46 -22.96 -19.29
C VAL A 464 14.31 -24.32 -20.00
N ARG A 465 15.06 -24.55 -21.07
CA ARG A 465 15.07 -25.84 -21.78
C ARG A 465 15.52 -26.99 -20.87
N LYS A 466 16.65 -26.82 -20.17
CA LYS A 466 17.25 -27.84 -19.29
C LYS A 466 16.41 -28.17 -18.06
N SER A 467 15.61 -27.24 -17.55
CA SER A 467 14.71 -27.47 -16.41
C SER A 467 13.46 -28.30 -16.75
N TYR A 468 13.45 -29.06 -17.86
CA TYR A 468 12.23 -29.68 -18.41
C TYR A 468 11.08 -28.67 -18.57
N GLY A 469 11.44 -27.40 -18.84
CA GLY A 469 10.51 -26.28 -18.80
C GLY A 469 9.55 -26.25 -19.99
N ILE A 470 10.01 -26.68 -21.16
CA ILE A 470 9.25 -26.57 -22.41
C ILE A 470 7.90 -27.31 -22.31
N GLY A 471 7.91 -28.58 -21.87
CA GLY A 471 6.68 -29.35 -21.72
C GLY A 471 5.70 -28.73 -20.72
N ASN A 472 6.20 -28.20 -19.60
CA ASN A 472 5.36 -27.55 -18.58
C ASN A 472 4.77 -26.22 -19.07
N ILE A 473 5.57 -25.39 -19.76
CA ILE A 473 5.11 -24.12 -20.34
C ILE A 473 4.01 -24.39 -21.37
N VAL A 474 4.18 -25.42 -22.22
CA VAL A 474 3.18 -25.80 -23.23
C VAL A 474 1.95 -26.46 -22.60
N LYS A 475 2.11 -27.22 -21.51
CA LYS A 475 0.98 -27.73 -20.72
C LYS A 475 0.12 -26.59 -20.19
N LEU A 476 0.73 -25.57 -19.57
CA LEU A 476 0.01 -24.38 -19.10
C LEU A 476 -0.74 -23.66 -20.23
N PHE A 477 -0.15 -23.62 -21.42
CA PHE A 477 -0.79 -23.07 -22.62
C PHE A 477 -1.99 -23.91 -23.11
N ARG A 478 -1.97 -25.23 -22.88
CA ARG A 478 -3.02 -26.17 -23.29
C ARG A 478 -4.20 -26.18 -22.33
N ASP A 479 -3.90 -26.20 -21.04
CA ASP A 479 -4.88 -26.42 -19.98
C ASP A 479 -5.65 -25.12 -19.64
N LYS A 480 -5.07 -23.96 -19.98
CA LYS A 480 -5.68 -22.65 -19.72
C LYS A 480 -6.40 -22.11 -20.97
N ASN A 481 -7.61 -21.60 -20.74
CA ASN A 481 -8.40 -20.86 -21.74
C ASN A 481 -8.16 -19.35 -21.59
N TYR A 482 -7.98 -18.62 -22.70
CA TYR A 482 -7.79 -17.17 -22.72
C TYR A 482 -8.96 -16.36 -22.14
N ASN A 483 -10.20 -16.87 -22.17
CA ASN A 483 -11.37 -16.18 -21.60
C ASN A 483 -11.26 -16.01 -20.07
N GLY A 484 -10.56 -16.92 -19.38
CA GLY A 484 -10.34 -16.84 -17.93
C GLY A 484 -8.90 -16.48 -17.54
N HIS A 485 -7.94 -16.58 -18.46
CA HIS A 485 -6.50 -16.53 -18.13
C HIS A 485 -5.70 -15.72 -19.16
N TRP A 486 -6.23 -14.59 -19.58
CA TRP A 486 -5.59 -13.76 -20.62
C TRP A 486 -4.14 -13.37 -20.29
N GLY A 487 -3.88 -12.96 -19.05
CA GLY A 487 -2.54 -12.55 -18.60
C GLY A 487 -1.53 -13.69 -18.73
N THR A 488 -1.87 -14.87 -18.18
CA THR A 488 -1.13 -16.12 -18.35
C THR A 488 -0.89 -16.48 -19.82
N ILE A 489 -1.94 -16.50 -20.66
CA ILE A 489 -1.79 -16.86 -22.08
C ILE A 489 -0.86 -15.88 -22.82
N ARG A 490 -1.03 -14.57 -22.60
CA ARG A 490 -0.17 -13.55 -23.19
C ARG A 490 1.29 -13.68 -22.73
N ALA A 491 1.50 -13.98 -21.45
CA ALA A 491 2.84 -14.20 -20.90
C ALA A 491 3.48 -15.47 -21.50
N THR A 492 2.73 -16.58 -21.58
CA THR A 492 3.18 -17.84 -22.16
C THR A 492 3.53 -17.69 -23.65
N VAL A 493 2.66 -17.08 -24.46
CA VAL A 493 2.96 -16.83 -25.89
C VAL A 493 4.22 -15.98 -26.04
N GLY A 494 4.36 -14.92 -25.24
CA GLY A 494 5.56 -14.09 -25.26
C GLY A 494 6.84 -14.84 -24.84
N LEU A 495 6.75 -15.76 -23.88
CA LEU A 495 7.88 -16.61 -23.49
C LEU A 495 8.22 -17.61 -24.60
N ILE A 496 7.23 -18.27 -25.19
CA ILE A 496 7.43 -19.19 -26.33
C ILE A 496 8.08 -18.46 -27.51
N ARG A 497 7.66 -17.23 -27.81
CA ARG A 497 8.30 -16.37 -28.81
C ARG A 497 9.79 -16.19 -28.54
N ASN A 498 10.16 -15.90 -27.29
CA ASN A 498 11.56 -15.70 -26.95
C ASN A 498 12.36 -16.99 -27.01
N LEU A 499 11.77 -18.12 -26.64
CA LEU A 499 12.39 -19.44 -26.73
C LEU A 499 12.60 -19.87 -28.19
N SER A 500 11.67 -19.54 -29.09
CA SER A 500 11.79 -19.85 -30.53
C SER A 500 12.83 -19.01 -31.27
N LEU A 501 13.45 -18.02 -30.62
CA LEU A 501 14.63 -17.34 -31.15
C LEU A 501 15.88 -18.23 -31.14
N SER A 502 15.88 -19.31 -30.36
CA SER A 502 16.98 -20.29 -30.34
C SER A 502 16.66 -21.51 -31.22
N GLN A 503 17.47 -21.72 -32.26
CA GLN A 503 17.31 -22.86 -33.17
C GLN A 503 17.42 -24.22 -32.49
N THR A 504 18.15 -24.31 -31.37
CA THR A 504 18.27 -25.57 -30.60
C THR A 504 17.01 -25.91 -29.81
N ILE A 505 16.11 -24.94 -29.59
CA ILE A 505 14.89 -25.11 -28.79
C ILE A 505 13.67 -25.40 -29.67
N ILE A 506 13.67 -24.91 -30.92
CA ILE A 506 12.54 -25.08 -31.84
C ILE A 506 12.10 -26.56 -31.97
N PRO A 507 13.01 -27.55 -32.13
CA PRO A 507 12.60 -28.95 -32.17
C PRO A 507 11.82 -29.40 -30.91
N ASN A 508 12.28 -28.99 -29.72
CA ASN A 508 11.58 -29.32 -28.47
C ASN A 508 10.21 -28.65 -28.36
N LEU A 509 10.05 -27.42 -28.88
CA LEU A 509 8.73 -26.78 -28.94
C LEU A 509 7.81 -27.51 -29.93
N CYS A 510 8.34 -27.93 -31.07
CA CYS A 510 7.61 -28.68 -32.09
C CYS A 510 7.11 -30.04 -31.54
N GLU A 511 7.98 -30.79 -30.87
CA GLU A 511 7.65 -32.08 -30.24
C GLU A 511 6.50 -31.99 -29.21
N GLN A 512 6.32 -30.84 -28.57
CA GLN A 512 5.27 -30.60 -27.57
C GLN A 512 3.93 -30.14 -28.15
N ASN A 513 3.78 -30.17 -29.49
CA ASN A 513 2.61 -29.68 -30.22
C ASN A 513 2.34 -28.17 -30.05
N THR A 514 3.40 -27.38 -29.85
CA THR A 514 3.27 -25.93 -29.63
C THR A 514 2.67 -25.22 -30.84
N VAL A 515 3.10 -25.59 -32.04
CA VAL A 515 2.63 -25.00 -33.31
C VAL A 515 1.13 -25.19 -33.47
N GLN A 516 0.66 -26.41 -33.26
CA GLN A 516 -0.75 -26.80 -33.34
C GLN A 516 -1.59 -25.97 -32.37
N LYS A 517 -1.14 -25.87 -31.11
CA LYS A 517 -1.86 -25.10 -30.08
C LYS A 517 -1.90 -23.59 -30.37
N LEU A 518 -0.84 -23.03 -30.96
CA LEU A 518 -0.81 -21.63 -31.38
C LEU A 518 -1.82 -21.37 -32.52
N ILE A 519 -1.92 -22.27 -33.50
CA ILE A 519 -2.90 -22.17 -34.59
C ILE A 519 -4.33 -22.30 -34.07
N GLU A 520 -4.60 -23.26 -33.17
CA GLU A 520 -5.90 -23.39 -32.49
C GLU A 520 -6.29 -22.12 -31.75
N LEU A 521 -5.36 -21.54 -30.98
CA LEU A 521 -5.61 -20.30 -30.27
C LEU A 521 -5.90 -19.15 -31.26
N LEU A 522 -5.11 -19.03 -32.33
CA LEU A 522 -5.31 -18.02 -33.36
C LEU A 522 -6.72 -18.11 -33.98
N MET A 523 -7.18 -19.33 -34.30
CA MET A 523 -8.54 -19.57 -34.83
C MET A 523 -9.64 -19.19 -33.85
N ASN A 524 -9.44 -19.48 -32.55
CA ASN A 524 -10.43 -19.12 -31.53
C ASN A 524 -10.48 -17.59 -31.32
N LEU A 525 -9.31 -16.93 -31.26
CA LEU A 525 -9.23 -15.47 -31.13
C LEU A 525 -9.88 -14.76 -32.33
N GLU A 526 -9.61 -15.20 -33.57
CA GLU A 526 -10.23 -14.62 -34.76
C GLU A 526 -11.76 -14.75 -34.71
N ARG A 527 -12.27 -15.92 -34.32
CA ARG A 527 -13.71 -16.19 -34.22
C ARG A 527 -14.39 -15.29 -33.19
N ASP A 528 -13.76 -15.09 -32.03
CA ASP A 528 -14.36 -14.32 -30.93
C ASP A 528 -14.13 -12.81 -31.06
N ARG A 529 -13.06 -12.39 -31.73
CA ARG A 529 -12.80 -10.98 -32.06
C ARG A 529 -13.98 -10.32 -32.77
N LEU A 530 -14.65 -11.03 -33.68
CA LEU A 530 -15.82 -10.51 -34.40
C LEU A 530 -17.06 -10.35 -33.50
N LYS A 531 -17.13 -11.06 -32.37
CA LYS A 531 -18.26 -11.02 -31.43
C LYS A 531 -18.10 -9.94 -30.36
N LEU A 532 -16.87 -9.45 -30.13
CA LEU A 532 -16.54 -8.51 -29.06
C LEU A 532 -15.81 -7.27 -29.64
N PRO A 533 -16.55 -6.32 -30.24
CA PRO A 533 -15.95 -5.16 -30.90
C PRO A 533 -15.13 -4.27 -29.98
N GLU A 534 -15.51 -4.18 -28.70
CA GLU A 534 -14.84 -3.35 -27.68
C GLU A 534 -13.43 -3.85 -27.33
N ASP A 535 -13.13 -5.13 -27.60
CA ASP A 535 -11.85 -5.78 -27.27
C ASP A 535 -10.96 -6.03 -28.51
N ILE A 536 -11.32 -5.52 -29.69
CA ILE A 536 -10.60 -5.82 -30.95
C ILE A 536 -9.09 -5.57 -30.85
N GLN A 537 -8.67 -4.45 -30.27
CA GLN A 537 -7.25 -4.10 -30.14
C GLN A 537 -6.49 -5.12 -29.28
N ARG A 538 -7.14 -5.62 -28.22
CA ARG A 538 -6.59 -6.63 -27.32
C ARG A 538 -6.43 -7.97 -28.04
N PHE A 539 -7.42 -8.38 -28.83
CA PHE A 539 -7.33 -9.56 -29.69
C PHE A 539 -6.21 -9.41 -30.74
N ASP A 540 -6.15 -8.28 -31.45
CA ASP A 540 -5.16 -8.02 -32.50
C ASP A 540 -3.73 -8.12 -31.98
N THR A 541 -3.47 -7.55 -30.79
CA THR A 541 -2.14 -7.59 -30.16
C THR A 541 -1.70 -9.03 -29.83
N LEU A 542 -2.61 -9.87 -29.33
CA LEU A 542 -2.28 -11.26 -29.01
C LEU A 542 -2.13 -12.11 -30.28
N MET A 543 -3.01 -11.93 -31.27
CA MET A 543 -2.88 -12.60 -32.57
C MET A 543 -1.58 -12.23 -33.27
N GLU A 544 -1.17 -10.96 -33.23
CA GLU A 544 0.11 -10.51 -33.78
C GLU A 544 1.28 -11.21 -33.10
N SER A 545 1.26 -11.29 -31.76
CA SER A 545 2.28 -12.02 -31.00
C SER A 545 2.34 -13.50 -31.40
N ILE A 546 1.20 -14.16 -31.62
CA ILE A 546 1.14 -15.54 -32.09
C ILE A 546 1.74 -15.66 -33.49
N VAL A 547 1.39 -14.78 -34.43
CA VAL A 547 1.91 -14.78 -35.80
C VAL A 547 3.42 -14.57 -35.83
N ILE A 548 3.95 -13.64 -35.03
CA ILE A 548 5.41 -13.43 -34.91
C ILE A 548 6.09 -14.67 -34.31
N THR A 549 5.45 -15.33 -33.36
CA THR A 549 5.94 -16.59 -32.76
C THR A 549 6.00 -17.70 -33.81
N LEU A 550 4.92 -17.87 -34.59
CA LEU A 550 4.85 -18.84 -35.68
C LEU A 550 5.89 -18.55 -36.77
N THR A 551 6.16 -17.28 -37.07
CA THR A 551 7.23 -16.87 -38.02
C THR A 551 8.60 -17.33 -37.53
N SER A 552 8.87 -17.20 -36.23
CA SER A 552 10.14 -17.66 -35.66
C SER A 552 10.26 -19.19 -35.69
N LEU A 553 9.17 -19.91 -35.38
CA LEU A 553 9.10 -21.37 -35.45
C LEU A 553 9.21 -21.90 -36.89
N ALA A 554 8.65 -21.18 -37.86
CA ALA A 554 8.65 -21.54 -39.28
C ALA A 554 10.06 -21.54 -39.92
N LYS A 555 11.11 -21.12 -39.20
CA LYS A 555 12.49 -21.36 -39.61
C LYS A 555 12.85 -22.85 -39.66
N ASP A 556 12.17 -23.67 -38.86
CA ASP A 556 12.26 -25.14 -38.91
C ASP A 556 11.28 -25.76 -39.93
N SER A 557 11.75 -26.73 -40.70
CA SER A 557 10.95 -27.37 -41.77
C SER A 557 9.76 -28.16 -41.25
N THR A 558 9.89 -28.79 -40.09
CA THR A 558 8.82 -29.59 -39.49
C THR A 558 7.69 -28.67 -39.03
N CYS A 559 8.04 -27.54 -38.41
CA CYS A 559 7.08 -26.51 -38.05
C CYS A 559 6.33 -25.96 -39.28
N ARG A 560 7.03 -25.70 -40.40
CA ARG A 560 6.38 -25.26 -41.64
C ARG A 560 5.37 -26.27 -42.17
N ALA A 561 5.70 -27.57 -42.16
CA ALA A 561 4.79 -28.62 -42.58
C ALA A 561 3.51 -28.61 -41.73
N ILE A 562 3.65 -28.57 -40.40
CA ILE A 562 2.51 -28.53 -39.47
C ILE A 562 1.62 -27.30 -39.72
N ILE A 563 2.20 -26.12 -39.95
CA ILE A 563 1.42 -24.90 -40.23
C ILE A 563 0.58 -25.06 -41.50
N ARG A 564 1.12 -25.70 -42.54
CA ARG A 564 0.40 -25.97 -43.78
C ARG A 564 -0.72 -26.99 -43.58
N ASP A 565 -0.45 -28.06 -42.84
CA ASP A 565 -1.38 -29.18 -42.66
C ASP A 565 -2.59 -28.84 -41.77
N MET A 566 -2.44 -27.94 -40.79
CA MET A 566 -3.47 -27.63 -39.79
C MET A 566 -4.50 -26.57 -40.19
N ASN A 567 -4.73 -26.35 -41.50
CA ASN A 567 -5.51 -25.19 -41.98
C ASN A 567 -4.95 -23.85 -41.45
N GLY A 568 -3.63 -23.76 -41.23
CA GLY A 568 -2.99 -22.49 -40.87
C GLY A 568 -3.05 -21.48 -42.02
N LEU A 569 -3.00 -21.93 -43.28
CA LEU A 569 -3.01 -21.03 -44.43
C LEU A 569 -4.31 -20.23 -44.58
N PRO A 570 -5.52 -20.84 -44.52
CA PRO A 570 -6.77 -20.09 -44.60
C PRO A 570 -6.90 -18.97 -43.57
N ILE A 571 -6.48 -19.19 -42.32
CA ILE A 571 -6.54 -18.15 -41.29
C ILE A 571 -5.53 -17.03 -41.57
N LEU A 572 -4.30 -17.38 -41.94
CA LEU A 572 -3.28 -16.37 -42.28
C LEU A 572 -3.71 -15.51 -43.48
N MET A 573 -4.35 -16.11 -44.48
CA MET A 573 -4.90 -15.34 -45.61
C MET A 573 -6.01 -14.37 -45.17
N ARG A 574 -6.88 -14.73 -44.22
CA ARG A 574 -7.88 -13.79 -43.70
C ARG A 574 -7.24 -12.66 -42.89
N LEU A 575 -6.27 -12.99 -42.05
CA LEU A 575 -5.56 -11.99 -41.24
C LEU A 575 -4.75 -11.00 -42.10
N SER A 576 -4.22 -11.43 -43.25
CA SER A 576 -3.47 -10.55 -44.17
C SER A 576 -4.36 -9.52 -44.89
N HIS A 577 -5.68 -9.67 -44.82
CA HIS A 577 -6.65 -8.71 -45.35
C HIS A 577 -7.28 -7.81 -44.28
N LEU A 578 -6.92 -7.99 -43.00
CA LEU A 578 -7.40 -7.11 -41.94
C LEU A 578 -6.81 -5.69 -42.09
N PRO A 579 -7.56 -4.65 -41.71
CA PRO A 579 -7.11 -3.25 -41.80
C PRO A 579 -6.01 -2.90 -40.78
N THR A 580 -5.71 -3.80 -39.83
CA THR A 580 -4.72 -3.59 -38.77
C THR A 580 -3.30 -3.70 -39.32
N CYS A 581 -2.59 -2.58 -39.48
CA CYS A 581 -1.29 -2.54 -40.17
C CYS A 581 -0.22 -3.48 -39.59
N SER A 582 -0.09 -3.58 -38.26
CA SER A 582 0.96 -4.37 -37.60
C SER A 582 0.74 -5.87 -37.72
N LEU A 583 -0.47 -6.34 -37.40
CA LEU A 583 -0.89 -7.73 -37.56
C LEU A 583 -0.82 -8.15 -39.03
N GLN A 584 -1.35 -7.33 -39.93
CA GLN A 584 -1.30 -7.59 -41.37
C GLN A 584 0.15 -7.78 -41.85
N GLN A 585 1.06 -6.89 -41.46
CA GLN A 585 2.46 -6.98 -41.87
C GLN A 585 3.12 -8.24 -41.30
N SER A 586 2.89 -8.54 -40.02
CA SER A 586 3.41 -9.75 -39.38
C SER A 586 2.90 -11.03 -40.07
N THR A 587 1.64 -11.02 -40.50
CA THR A 587 1.03 -12.14 -41.23
C THR A 587 1.64 -12.31 -42.62
N LYS A 588 1.86 -11.22 -43.36
CA LYS A 588 2.56 -11.26 -44.65
C LYS A 588 3.98 -11.82 -44.52
N ASN A 589 4.70 -11.44 -43.46
CA ASN A 589 6.04 -11.99 -43.19
C ASN A 589 6.01 -13.51 -42.95
N LEU A 590 5.00 -14.02 -42.22
CA LEU A 590 4.83 -15.45 -42.04
C LEU A 590 4.48 -16.18 -43.35
N LEU A 591 3.58 -15.62 -44.17
CA LEU A 591 3.24 -16.19 -45.47
C LEU A 591 4.48 -16.29 -46.38
N HIS A 592 5.31 -15.24 -46.37
CA HIS A 592 6.59 -15.24 -47.08
C HIS A 592 7.54 -16.34 -46.59
N GLU A 593 7.71 -16.52 -45.27
CA GLU A 593 8.51 -17.61 -44.69
C GLU A 593 7.96 -19.00 -45.04
N LEU A 594 6.65 -19.09 -45.33
CA LEU A 594 5.99 -20.30 -45.82
C LEU A 594 6.06 -20.45 -47.35
N ASN A 595 6.78 -19.59 -48.07
CA ASN A 595 6.85 -19.55 -49.55
C ASN A 595 5.45 -19.45 -50.20
N ILE A 596 4.58 -18.63 -49.62
CA ILE A 596 3.25 -18.32 -50.17
C ILE A 596 3.23 -16.83 -50.49
N GLU A 597 3.02 -16.52 -51.76
CA GLU A 597 2.93 -15.15 -52.28
C GLU A 597 1.57 -14.50 -51.98
#